data_AF-A0A7Y5J0F9-F1
#
_entry.id   AF-A0A7Y5J0F9-F1
#
_cell.length_a   1.000
_cell.length_b   1.000
_cell.length_c   1.000
_cell.angle_alpha   90.00
_cell.angle_beta   90.00
_cell.angle_gamma   90.00
#
_symmetry.space_group_name_H-M   'P 1'
#
loop_
_entity.id
_entity.type
_entity.pdbx_description
1 polymer ?
#
loop_
_entity_poly.entity_id
_entity_poly.type
_entity_poly.pdbx_seq_one_letter_code
_entity_poly.pdbx_strand_id
1 'polypeptide(L)'
;MKIVATICLFCFVTLSGLMAQEPLPNQLTKSEESRVWEYCYPPAGPEKILVPNPPPGPVRTMGEWEEIQALVIAWKEYEDILVEIIRHAVEETKVIVLAQTPSAVTNRLTMENISLDNVIVLQRNTNSIWIRDYGPWAVYQNEVDSL
;
A
#
# COMPACT_ATOMS: atom_id res chain seq x y z
N MET A 1 26.97 -47.69 3.39
CA MET A 1 25.56 -47.80 3.82
C MET A 1 25.11 -46.62 4.69
N LYS A 2 25.87 -46.20 5.71
CA LYS A 2 25.49 -45.08 6.60
C LYS A 2 25.32 -43.73 5.88
N ILE A 3 26.23 -43.38 4.97
CA ILE A 3 26.19 -42.10 4.22
C ILE A 3 24.97 -42.02 3.28
N VAL A 4 24.63 -43.12 2.61
CA VAL A 4 23.45 -43.18 1.72
C VAL A 4 22.16 -43.04 2.54
N ALA A 5 22.08 -43.66 3.71
CA ALA A 5 20.95 -43.50 4.62
C ALA A 5 20.80 -42.06 5.13
N THR A 6 21.91 -41.37 5.45
CA THR A 6 21.90 -39.97 5.87
C THR A 6 21.46 -39.02 4.75
N ILE A 7 21.90 -39.25 3.51
CA ILE A 7 21.49 -38.45 2.34
C ILE A 7 19.99 -38.64 2.05
N CYS A 8 19.49 -39.88 2.10
CA CYS A 8 18.06 -40.14 1.92
C CYS A 8 17.21 -39.49 3.02
N LEU A 9 17.69 -39.47 4.28
CA LEU A 9 16.99 -38.81 5.38
C LEU A 9 16.95 -37.28 5.20
N PHE A 10 18.04 -36.68 4.70
CA PHE A 10 18.10 -35.25 4.40
C PHE A 10 17.19 -34.84 3.22
N CYS A 11 17.11 -35.67 2.17
CA CYS A 11 16.14 -35.48 1.08
C CYS A 11 14.69 -35.63 1.54
N PHE A 12 14.40 -36.52 2.50
CA PHE A 12 13.03 -36.73 2.98
C PHE A 12 12.52 -35.56 3.84
N VAL A 13 13.40 -34.94 4.62
CA VAL A 13 13.07 -33.76 5.46
C VAL A 13 12.89 -32.49 4.64
N THR A 14 13.56 -32.37 3.49
CA THR A 14 13.43 -31.20 2.59
C THR A 14 12.20 -31.27 1.68
N LEU A 15 11.68 -32.47 1.38
CA LEU A 15 10.49 -32.64 0.54
C LEU A 15 9.18 -32.30 1.26
N SER A 16 9.16 -32.30 2.59
CA SER A 16 7.97 -32.02 3.40
C SER A 16 7.56 -30.53 3.42
N GLY A 17 8.43 -29.63 2.94
CA GLY A 17 8.20 -28.18 2.89
C GLY A 17 7.59 -27.67 1.58
N LEU A 18 7.29 -28.55 0.60
CA LEU A 18 6.80 -28.14 -0.74
C LEU A 18 5.29 -27.84 -0.80
N MET A 19 4.53 -28.06 0.28
CA MET A 19 3.10 -27.77 0.36
C MET A 19 2.87 -26.51 1.21
N ALA A 20 3.34 -25.36 0.74
CA ALA A 20 3.29 -24.10 1.49
C ALA A 20 2.00 -23.29 1.33
N GLN A 21 1.08 -23.72 0.46
CA GLN A 21 -0.22 -23.05 0.29
C GLN A 21 -1.36 -24.06 0.31
N GLU A 22 -2.13 -24.01 1.40
CA GLU A 22 -3.48 -24.56 1.43
C GLU A 22 -4.32 -23.85 0.35
N PRO A 23 -5.01 -24.58 -0.54
CA PRO A 23 -5.87 -23.96 -1.52
C PRO A 23 -7.00 -23.21 -0.81
N LEU A 24 -7.01 -21.89 -0.96
CA LEU A 24 -8.07 -21.06 -0.39
C LEU A 24 -9.41 -21.41 -1.08
N PRO A 25 -10.51 -21.51 -0.31
CA PRO A 25 -11.81 -21.79 -0.88
C PRO A 25 -12.24 -20.66 -1.83
N ASN A 26 -12.89 -21.03 -2.93
CA ASN A 26 -13.43 -20.08 -3.91
C ASN A 26 -14.79 -19.49 -3.49
N GLN A 27 -15.27 -19.85 -2.31
CA GLN A 27 -16.53 -19.41 -1.73
C GLN A 27 -16.28 -18.86 -0.33
N LEU A 28 -17.17 -17.97 0.10
CA LEU A 28 -17.19 -17.47 1.47
C LEU A 28 -17.32 -18.66 2.44
N THR A 29 -16.42 -18.71 3.41
CA THR A 29 -16.59 -19.58 4.57
C THR A 29 -17.79 -19.10 5.39
N LYS A 30 -18.40 -20.00 6.18
CA LYS A 30 -19.52 -19.63 7.07
C LYS A 30 -19.18 -18.49 8.04
N SER A 31 -17.92 -18.40 8.46
CA SER A 31 -17.40 -17.31 9.29
C SER A 31 -17.27 -15.98 8.55
N GLU A 32 -16.99 -16.01 7.25
CA GLU A 32 -16.93 -14.80 6.43
C GLU A 32 -18.34 -14.34 6.05
N GLU A 33 -19.25 -15.28 5.72
CA GLU A 33 -20.64 -15.01 5.38
C GLU A 33 -21.37 -14.23 6.50
N SER A 34 -21.15 -14.60 7.76
CA SER A 34 -21.73 -13.88 8.91
C SER A 34 -21.19 -12.46 9.11
N ARG A 35 -20.02 -12.15 8.50
CA ARG A 35 -19.36 -10.83 8.56
C ARG A 35 -19.55 -10.01 7.30
N VAL A 36 -20.21 -10.54 6.26
CA VAL A 36 -20.50 -9.81 5.02
C VAL A 36 -21.22 -8.50 5.31
N TRP A 37 -22.18 -8.50 6.24
CA TRP A 37 -22.90 -7.28 6.62
C TRP A 37 -21.96 -6.20 7.18
N GLU A 38 -21.04 -6.58 8.07
CA GLU A 38 -20.05 -5.68 8.65
C GLU A 38 -19.06 -5.15 7.59
N TYR A 39 -18.70 -5.99 6.61
CA TYR A 39 -17.82 -5.60 5.52
C TYR A 39 -18.49 -4.64 4.52
N CYS A 40 -19.73 -4.94 4.11
CA CYS A 40 -20.49 -4.11 3.16
C CYS A 40 -21.01 -2.82 3.79
N TYR A 41 -21.25 -2.82 5.10
CA TYR A 41 -21.75 -1.69 5.86
C TYR A 41 -20.88 -1.53 7.11
N PRO A 42 -19.61 -1.12 6.96
CA PRO A 42 -18.73 -0.93 8.10
C PRO A 42 -19.41 0.04 9.06
N PRO A 43 -19.63 -0.37 10.33
CA PRO A 43 -20.24 0.50 11.31
C PRO A 43 -19.44 1.80 11.32
N ALA A 44 -20.14 2.93 11.26
CA ALA A 44 -19.51 4.23 11.35
C ALA A 44 -18.73 4.28 12.67
N GLY A 45 -17.41 4.12 12.60
CA GLY A 45 -16.55 4.26 13.75
C GLY A 45 -16.69 5.66 14.37
N PRO A 46 -16.23 5.87 15.61
CA PRO A 46 -16.30 7.17 16.28
C PRO A 46 -15.62 8.31 15.50
N GLU A 47 -14.79 8.00 14.49
CA GLU A 47 -14.12 8.96 13.60
C GLU A 47 -15.03 9.56 12.51
N LYS A 48 -16.27 9.09 12.36
CA LYS A 48 -17.25 9.66 11.39
C LYS A 48 -18.00 10.91 11.88
N ILE A 49 -17.52 11.61 12.92
CA ILE A 49 -18.02 12.94 13.33
C ILE A 49 -17.24 14.05 12.62
N LEU A 50 -16.87 13.84 11.38
CA LEU A 50 -16.58 14.91 10.45
C LEU A 50 -17.39 14.56 9.20
N VAL A 51 -18.60 15.10 9.13
CA VAL A 51 -19.24 15.34 7.84
C VAL A 51 -18.70 16.70 7.40
N PRO A 52 -17.53 16.78 6.74
CA PRO A 52 -17.11 18.05 6.18
C PRO A 52 -18.21 18.49 5.21
N ASN A 53 -18.51 19.79 5.22
CA ASN A 53 -19.32 20.36 4.15
C ASN A 53 -18.64 19.99 2.82
N PRO A 54 -19.34 19.36 1.87
CA PRO A 54 -18.74 19.03 0.59
C PRO A 54 -18.24 20.32 -0.09
N PRO A 55 -17.22 20.23 -0.96
CA PRO A 55 -16.76 21.37 -1.72
C PRO A 55 -17.93 22.08 -2.42
N PRO A 56 -17.94 23.42 -2.50
CA PRO A 56 -19.02 24.15 -3.14
C PRO A 56 -19.03 23.89 -4.65
N GLY A 57 -20.19 23.55 -5.21
CA GLY A 57 -20.37 23.34 -6.66
C GLY A 57 -20.08 21.89 -7.12
N PRO A 58 -20.22 21.61 -8.42
CA PRO A 58 -19.95 20.29 -8.98
C PRO A 58 -18.46 19.97 -8.89
N VAL A 59 -18.15 18.71 -8.55
CA VAL A 59 -16.79 18.17 -8.54
C VAL A 59 -16.73 16.90 -9.37
N ARG A 60 -15.55 16.59 -9.90
CA ARG A 60 -15.26 15.33 -10.58
C ARG A 60 -14.01 14.68 -9.98
N THR A 61 -13.91 13.36 -10.10
CA THR A 61 -12.66 12.64 -9.84
C THR A 61 -11.72 12.83 -11.02
N MET A 62 -10.42 12.77 -10.75
CA MET A 62 -9.40 12.70 -11.81
C MET A 62 -9.47 11.36 -12.55
N GLY A 63 -9.24 11.38 -13.87
CA GLY A 63 -8.80 10.19 -14.58
C GLY A 63 -7.36 9.82 -14.20
N GLU A 64 -7.00 8.55 -14.25
CA GLU A 64 -5.66 8.10 -13.86
C GLU A 64 -4.54 8.54 -14.83
N TRP A 65 -4.92 8.99 -16.02
CA TRP A 65 -4.03 9.52 -17.06
C TRP A 65 -3.88 11.05 -17.01
N GLU A 66 -4.57 11.73 -16.09
CA GLU A 66 -4.39 13.17 -15.88
C GLU A 66 -3.08 13.43 -15.11
N GLU A 67 -2.45 14.58 -15.36
CA GLU A 67 -1.23 14.97 -14.68
C GLU A 67 -1.45 15.15 -13.18
N ILE A 68 -0.57 14.57 -12.36
CA ILE A 68 -0.64 14.65 -10.90
C ILE A 68 0.53 15.46 -10.32
N GLN A 69 0.22 16.26 -9.30
CA GLN A 69 1.23 17.06 -8.59
C GLN A 69 2.05 16.24 -7.59
N ALA A 70 1.51 15.12 -7.13
CA ALA A 70 2.21 14.22 -6.23
C ALA A 70 1.65 12.79 -6.25
N LEU A 71 2.52 11.82 -6.00
CA LEU A 71 2.19 10.44 -5.66
C LEU A 71 2.25 10.24 -4.15
N VAL A 72 1.28 9.52 -3.56
CA VAL A 72 1.25 9.24 -2.12
C VAL A 72 1.54 7.76 -1.86
N ILE A 73 2.45 7.48 -0.93
CA ILE A 73 2.89 6.13 -0.55
C ILE A 73 2.77 5.96 0.96
N ALA A 74 2.29 4.80 1.41
CA ALA A 74 2.42 4.38 2.80
C ALA A 74 3.69 3.53 2.97
N TRP A 75 4.62 3.99 3.81
CA TRP A 75 5.84 3.25 4.12
C TRP A 75 5.56 2.14 5.13
N LYS A 76 5.16 0.98 4.62
CA LYS A 76 4.80 -0.20 5.41
C LYS A 76 5.00 -1.45 4.54
N GLU A 77 5.73 -2.45 5.04
CA GLU A 77 5.98 -3.71 4.30
C GLU A 77 6.68 -3.50 2.94
N TYR A 78 7.23 -4.56 2.35
CA TYR A 78 7.81 -4.55 0.99
C TYR A 78 8.74 -3.35 0.69
N GLU A 79 9.58 -2.94 1.65
CA GLU A 79 10.34 -1.68 1.56
C GLU A 79 11.18 -1.58 0.29
N ASP A 80 11.79 -2.67 -0.17
CA ASP A 80 12.59 -2.68 -1.40
C ASP A 80 11.74 -2.34 -2.64
N ILE A 81 10.49 -2.79 -2.70
CA ILE A 81 9.56 -2.43 -3.78
C ILE A 81 9.20 -0.95 -3.68
N LEU A 82 8.93 -0.46 -2.47
CA LEU A 82 8.61 0.95 -2.24
C LEU A 82 9.77 1.88 -2.63
N VAL A 83 11.01 1.47 -2.35
CA VAL A 83 12.22 2.18 -2.77
C VAL A 83 12.26 2.30 -4.29
N GLU A 84 12.03 1.23 -5.04
CA GLU A 84 12.08 1.28 -6.50
C GLU A 84 10.91 2.07 -7.11
N ILE A 85 9.72 2.02 -6.51
CA ILE A 85 8.61 2.90 -6.89
C ILE A 85 9.02 4.37 -6.68
N ILE A 86 9.58 4.71 -5.53
CA ILE A 86 10.02 6.08 -5.23
C ILE A 86 11.12 6.52 -6.20
N ARG A 87 12.10 5.65 -6.48
CA ARG A 87 13.23 5.92 -7.39
C ARG A 87 12.75 6.44 -8.74
N HIS A 88 11.72 5.81 -9.30
CA HIS A 88 11.17 6.23 -10.58
C HIS A 88 10.16 7.38 -10.45
N ALA A 89 9.34 7.41 -9.38
CA ALA A 89 8.32 8.43 -9.22
C ALA A 89 8.92 9.84 -8.98
N VAL A 90 10.06 9.94 -8.31
CA VAL A 90 10.72 11.25 -8.04
C VAL A 90 11.27 11.93 -9.29
N GLU A 91 11.44 11.20 -10.40
CA GLU A 91 11.86 11.75 -11.69
C GLU A 91 10.72 12.53 -12.36
N GLU A 92 9.46 12.17 -12.07
CA GLU A 92 8.26 12.67 -12.75
C GLU A 92 7.43 13.63 -11.88
N THR A 93 7.34 13.38 -10.57
CA THR A 93 6.46 14.15 -9.68
C THR A 93 6.96 14.13 -8.23
N LYS A 94 6.29 14.89 -7.35
CA LYS A 94 6.59 14.85 -5.91
C LYS A 94 6.09 13.54 -5.30
N VAL A 95 6.81 12.99 -4.34
CA VAL A 95 6.41 11.78 -3.63
C VAL A 95 6.19 12.10 -2.16
N ILE A 96 4.95 11.92 -1.70
CA ILE A 96 4.56 12.08 -0.30
C ILE A 96 4.56 10.72 0.35
N VAL A 97 5.46 10.51 1.30
CA VAL A 97 5.62 9.25 2.02
C VAL A 97 5.06 9.39 3.43
N LEU A 98 4.04 8.58 3.76
CA LEU A 98 3.49 8.46 5.10
C LEU A 98 4.26 7.39 5.86
N ALA A 99 4.93 7.76 6.94
CA ALA A 99 5.75 6.83 7.72
C ALA A 99 5.63 7.05 9.21
N GLN A 100 5.73 5.98 10.00
CA GLN A 100 5.78 6.08 11.47
C GLN A 100 7.04 6.83 11.94
N THR A 101 8.16 6.58 11.26
CA THR A 101 9.47 7.15 11.58
C THR A 101 10.07 7.79 10.32
N PRO A 102 9.88 9.10 10.09
CA PRO A 102 10.36 9.76 8.88
C PRO A 102 11.86 9.60 8.63
N SER A 103 12.68 9.60 9.68
CA SER A 103 14.13 9.44 9.58
C SER A 103 14.54 8.07 9.03
N ALA A 104 13.74 7.02 9.25
CA ALA A 104 14.01 5.70 8.68
C ALA A 104 13.90 5.72 7.15
N VAL A 105 12.88 6.42 6.63
CA VAL A 105 12.67 6.60 5.19
C VAL A 105 13.80 7.43 4.58
N THR A 106 14.10 8.61 5.13
CA THR A 106 15.14 9.48 4.57
C THR A 106 16.50 8.81 4.57
N ASN A 107 16.85 8.07 5.63
CA ASN A 107 18.08 7.32 5.69
C ASN A 107 18.10 6.19 4.65
N ARG A 108 17.00 5.44 4.48
CA ARG A 108 16.93 4.37 3.48
C ARG A 108 17.11 4.93 2.06
N LEU A 109 16.37 5.97 1.70
CA LEU A 109 16.46 6.60 0.38
C LEU A 109 17.86 7.18 0.12
N THR A 110 18.51 7.76 1.14
CA THR A 110 19.88 8.27 1.02
C THR A 110 20.89 7.16 0.78
N MET A 111 20.78 6.01 1.47
CA MET A 111 21.65 4.85 1.23
C MET A 111 21.50 4.30 -0.19
N GLU A 112 20.32 4.43 -0.77
CA GLU A 112 19.98 4.01 -2.13
C GLU A 112 20.33 5.05 -3.21
N ASN A 113 20.98 6.16 -2.80
CA ASN A 113 21.35 7.30 -3.64
C ASN A 113 20.15 7.93 -4.37
N ILE A 114 18.96 7.96 -3.73
CA ILE A 114 17.77 8.61 -4.26
C ILE A 114 17.72 10.06 -3.73
N SER A 115 17.55 11.04 -4.62
CA SER A 115 17.42 12.44 -4.20
C SER A 115 16.14 12.66 -3.38
N LEU A 116 16.25 13.48 -2.33
CA LEU A 116 15.14 13.84 -1.47
C LEU A 116 14.44 15.13 -1.91
N ASP A 117 14.91 15.79 -2.98
CA ASP A 117 14.38 17.10 -3.42
C ASP A 117 12.88 17.06 -3.74
N ASN A 118 12.43 15.95 -4.33
CA ASN A 118 11.03 15.69 -4.66
C ASN A 118 10.31 14.81 -3.62
N VAL A 119 10.90 14.57 -2.45
CA VAL A 119 10.34 13.69 -1.42
C VAL A 119 9.87 14.49 -0.21
N ILE A 120 8.62 14.27 0.19
CA ILE A 120 8.05 14.81 1.43
C ILE A 120 7.69 13.64 2.33
N VAL A 121 8.30 13.57 3.51
CA VAL A 121 7.98 12.51 4.48
C VAL A 121 7.13 13.07 5.61
N LEU A 122 5.93 12.52 5.79
CA LEU A 122 4.99 12.91 6.82
C LEU A 122 4.92 11.84 7.90
N GLN A 123 5.06 12.24 9.17
CA GLN A 123 4.92 11.33 10.29
C GLN A 123 3.45 10.92 10.49
N ARG A 124 3.06 9.74 10.03
CA ARG A 124 1.72 9.18 10.15
C ARG A 124 1.79 7.67 10.30
N ASN A 125 0.95 7.12 11.17
CA ASN A 125 0.85 5.68 11.35
C ASN A 125 -0.12 5.10 10.33
N THR A 126 0.31 4.01 9.67
CA THR A 126 -0.51 3.20 8.78
C THR A 126 -0.46 1.74 9.23
N ASN A 127 -1.56 1.02 8.99
CA ASN A 127 -1.65 -0.41 9.34
C ASN A 127 -1.31 -1.32 8.14
N SER A 128 -1.34 -0.82 6.91
CA SER A 128 -0.96 -1.55 5.69
C SER A 128 -0.35 -0.63 4.62
N ILE A 129 0.27 -1.25 3.61
CA ILE A 129 0.82 -0.63 2.39
C ILE A 129 -0.24 -0.03 1.45
N TRP A 130 -1.50 -0.48 1.55
CA TRP A 130 -2.54 -0.28 0.54
C TRP A 130 -3.19 1.11 0.59
N ILE A 131 -2.37 2.16 0.48
CA ILE A 131 -2.84 3.55 0.51
C ILE A 131 -3.80 3.90 -0.62
N ARG A 132 -3.87 3.07 -1.67
CA ARG A 132 -4.91 3.17 -2.70
C ARG A 132 -6.32 2.99 -2.15
N ASP A 133 -6.48 2.15 -1.13
CA ASP A 133 -7.80 1.73 -0.65
C ASP A 133 -8.34 2.70 0.42
N TYR A 134 -7.46 3.23 1.27
CA TYR A 134 -7.83 4.10 2.38
C TYR A 134 -7.32 5.55 2.25
N GLY A 135 -6.55 5.84 1.20
CA GLY A 135 -6.03 7.18 0.94
C GLY A 135 -7.11 8.15 0.45
N PRO A 136 -6.79 9.44 0.39
CA PRO A 136 -7.72 10.45 -0.08
C PRO A 136 -8.02 10.28 -1.57
N TRP A 137 -9.25 10.61 -1.98
CA TRP A 137 -9.61 10.76 -3.39
C TRP A 137 -9.36 12.20 -3.83
N ALA A 138 -8.60 12.35 -4.91
CA ALA A 138 -8.42 13.65 -5.55
C ALA A 138 -9.68 14.04 -6.32
N VAL A 139 -10.14 15.27 -6.12
CA VAL A 139 -11.28 15.84 -6.82
C VAL A 139 -10.94 17.23 -7.35
N TYR A 140 -11.50 17.56 -8.52
CA TYR A 140 -11.34 18.86 -9.16
C TYR A 140 -12.69 19.55 -9.31
N GLN A 141 -12.69 20.87 -9.16
CA GLN A 141 -13.86 21.71 -9.34
C GLN A 141 -14.04 22.19 -10.79
N ASN A 142 -12.93 22.27 -11.54
CA ASN A 142 -12.92 22.68 -12.94
C ASN A 142 -12.70 21.46 -13.85
N GLU A 143 -13.17 21.55 -15.09
CA GLU A 143 -12.68 20.66 -16.15
C GLU A 143 -11.20 20.98 -16.45
N VAL A 144 -10.50 20.08 -17.15
CA VAL A 144 -9.12 20.33 -17.56
C VAL A 144 -9.12 21.54 -18.50
N ASP A 145 -8.91 22.73 -17.95
CA ASP A 145 -8.73 23.94 -18.75
C ASP A 145 -7.33 23.87 -19.38
N SER A 146 -7.21 24.35 -20.62
CA SER A 146 -6.07 24.08 -21.51
C SER A 146 -4.70 24.33 -20.85
N LEU A 147 -3.75 23.43 -21.13
CA LEU A 147 -2.33 23.53 -20.80
C LEU A 147 -1.68 24.82 -21.32
#